data_AF-A0A7C1B950-F1
#
_entry.id   AF-A0A7C1B950-F1
#
_cell.length_a   1.000
_cell.length_b   1.000
_cell.length_c   1.000
_cell.angle_alpha   90.00
_cell.angle_beta   90.00
_cell.angle_gamma   90.00
#
_symmetry.space_group_name_H-M   'P 1'
#
loop_
_entity.id
_entity.type
_entity.pdbx_description
1 polymer ?
#
loop_
_entity_poly.entity_id
_entity_poly.type
_entity_poly.pdbx_seq_one_letter_code
_entity_poly.pdbx_strand_id
1 'polypeptide(L)'
;SSYAGMLGHLIEPIVRPLGFDWMGAVALFFGFLAKEIVVETFGILYGVGGEDEIMAAVAGHMTPVTGLAFMVFTLIYLPCLATLGTVRAETGSWKWTGFMVLYQLLLAYTVAGIVVITGNLVMGV
;
A
#
# COMPACT_ATOMS: atom_id res chain seq x y z
N SER A 1 -4.12 8.36 20.48
CA SER A 1 -4.59 7.38 19.48
C SER A 1 -5.32 8.10 18.38
N SER A 2 -4.63 8.40 17.28
CA SER A 2 -5.24 9.05 16.11
C SER A 2 -6.19 8.08 15.40
N TYR A 3 -7.26 8.58 14.79
CA TYR A 3 -8.18 7.77 13.95
C TYR A 3 -7.44 6.99 12.86
N ALA A 4 -6.34 7.56 12.33
CA ALA A 4 -5.46 6.91 11.38
C ALA A 4 -4.80 5.64 11.95
N GLY A 5 -4.35 5.66 13.21
CA GLY A 5 -3.75 4.50 13.85
C GLY A 5 -4.75 3.36 14.09
N MET A 6 -5.99 3.70 14.44
CA MET A 6 -7.05 2.69 14.60
C MET A 6 -7.42 2.03 13.28
N LEU A 7 -7.47 2.78 12.17
CA LEU A 7 -7.63 2.24 10.83
C LEU A 7 -6.43 1.38 10.41
N GLY A 8 -5.22 1.85 10.69
CA GLY A 8 -3.97 1.14 10.40
C GLY A 8 -3.94 -0.24 11.03
N HIS A 9 -4.21 -0.34 12.34
CA HIS A 9 -4.25 -1.61 13.05
C HIS A 9 -5.38 -2.55 12.61
N LEU A 10 -6.46 -2.01 12.05
CA LEU A 10 -7.54 -2.83 11.50
C LEU A 10 -7.15 -3.47 10.16
N ILE A 11 -6.37 -2.76 9.33
CA ILE A 11 -5.89 -3.24 8.02
C ILE A 11 -4.58 -4.04 8.17
N GLU A 12 -3.80 -3.76 9.23
CA GLU A 12 -2.55 -4.44 9.58
C GLU A 12 -2.60 -5.97 9.44
N PRO A 13 -3.56 -6.73 10.02
CA PRO A 13 -3.53 -8.19 9.94
C PRO A 13 -3.55 -8.74 8.50
N ILE A 14 -4.11 -7.99 7.55
CA ILE A 14 -4.13 -8.38 6.13
C ILE A 14 -2.76 -8.13 5.51
N VAL A 15 -2.10 -7.02 5.83
CA VAL A 15 -0.84 -6.62 5.18
C VAL A 15 0.43 -7.06 5.91
N ARG A 16 0.31 -7.43 7.19
CA ARG A 16 1.37 -7.99 8.03
C ARG A 16 2.10 -9.19 7.43
N PRO A 17 1.45 -10.17 6.77
CA PRO A 17 2.16 -11.25 6.08
C PRO A 17 3.07 -10.77 4.92
N LEU A 18 2.86 -9.56 4.40
CA LEU A 18 3.77 -8.93 3.42
C LEU A 18 4.89 -8.13 4.08
N GLY A 19 4.93 -8.07 5.42
CA GLY A 19 5.91 -7.28 6.17
C GLY A 19 5.62 -5.79 6.17
N PHE A 20 4.35 -5.38 5.95
CA PHE A 20 3.93 -3.98 6.08
C PHE A 20 3.41 -3.72 7.49
N ASP A 21 3.89 -2.63 8.10
CA ASP A 21 3.40 -2.14 9.37
C ASP A 21 2.06 -1.39 9.23
N TRP A 22 1.45 -1.06 10.37
CA TRP A 22 0.24 -0.23 10.43
C TRP A 22 0.40 1.11 9.69
N MET A 23 1.61 1.70 9.68
CA MET A 23 1.90 2.93 8.93
C MET A 23 1.76 2.72 7.43
N GLY A 24 2.29 1.62 6.90
CA GLY A 24 2.14 1.24 5.50
C GLY A 24 0.68 0.93 5.14
N ALA A 25 -0.06 0.31 6.05
CA ALA A 25 -1.50 0.06 5.87
C ALA A 25 -2.30 1.37 5.72
N VAL A 26 -2.00 2.37 6.55
CA VAL A 26 -2.61 3.71 6.46
C VAL A 26 -2.19 4.42 5.17
N ALA A 27 -0.90 4.36 4.83
CA ALA A 27 -0.38 4.96 3.60
C ALA A 27 -1.02 4.36 2.33
N LEU A 28 -1.25 3.05 2.28
CA LEU A 28 -1.97 2.40 1.18
C LEU A 28 -3.43 2.84 1.11
N PHE A 29 -4.09 2.97 2.26
CA PHE A 29 -5.48 3.39 2.31
C PHE A 29 -5.67 4.81 1.76
N PHE A 30 -4.81 5.76 2.16
CA PHE A 30 -4.86 7.12 1.61
C PHE A 30 -4.29 7.20 0.19
N GLY A 31 -3.31 6.35 -0.15
CA GLY A 31 -2.74 6.22 -1.49
C GLY A 31 -3.73 5.78 -2.57
N PHE A 32 -4.90 5.30 -2.17
CA PHE A 32 -6.02 4.99 -3.06
C PHE A 32 -6.67 6.24 -3.65
N LEU A 33 -6.69 7.33 -2.89
CA LEU A 33 -7.21 8.61 -3.37
C LEU A 33 -6.28 9.17 -4.45
N ALA A 34 -4.99 9.27 -4.14
CA ALA A 34 -3.95 9.63 -5.09
C ALA A 34 -2.60 9.01 -4.69
N LYS A 35 -1.80 8.59 -5.68
CA LYS A 35 -0.57 7.83 -5.43
C LYS A 35 0.52 8.66 -4.75
N GLU A 36 0.52 9.97 -4.95
CA GLU A 36 1.44 10.92 -4.30
C GLU A 36 1.17 11.08 -2.79
N ILE A 37 -0.08 10.89 -2.35
CA ILE A 37 -0.49 11.01 -0.94
C ILE A 37 0.18 9.92 -0.07
N VAL A 38 0.67 8.83 -0.67
CA VAL A 38 1.42 7.79 0.07
C VAL A 38 2.64 8.40 0.77
N VAL A 39 3.41 9.23 0.05
CA VAL A 39 4.64 9.84 0.58
C VAL A 39 4.30 10.90 1.63
N GLU A 40 3.28 11.72 1.38
CA GLU A 40 2.78 12.71 2.35
C GLU A 40 2.30 12.05 3.64
N THR A 41 1.62 10.91 3.53
CA THR A 41 1.13 10.14 4.69
C THR A 41 2.30 9.64 5.53
N PHE A 42 3.39 9.17 4.91
CA PHE A 42 4.60 8.82 5.64
C PHE A 42 5.23 10.03 6.33
N GLY A 43 5.31 11.18 5.66
CA GLY A 43 5.79 12.43 6.28
C GLY A 43 4.99 12.81 7.53
N ILE A 44 3.65 12.79 7.44
CA ILE A 44 2.77 13.09 8.58
C ILE A 44 2.92 12.06 9.71
N LEU A 45 3.02 10.77 9.38
CA LEU A 45 3.11 9.69 10.38
C LEU A 45 4.47 9.67 11.10
N TYR A 46 5.56 9.94 10.38
CA TYR A 46 6.90 10.04 10.95
C TYR A 46 7.19 11.43 11.56
N GLY A 47 6.33 12.41 11.33
CA GLY A 47 6.49 13.78 11.83
C GLY A 47 7.64 14.54 11.16
N VAL A 48 7.95 14.20 9.90
CA VAL A 48 9.04 14.77 9.10
C VAL A 48 8.48 15.44 7.84
N GLY A 49 9.14 16.50 7.37
CA GLY A 49 8.62 17.34 6.28
C GLY A 49 9.47 17.34 5.01
N GLY A 50 10.76 17.01 5.11
CA GLY A 50 11.66 16.95 3.96
C GLY A 50 11.68 15.58 3.29
N GLU A 51 11.80 15.52 1.96
CA GLU A 51 11.96 14.26 1.22
C GLU A 51 13.13 13.43 1.75
N ASP A 52 14.27 14.05 2.01
CA ASP A 52 15.46 13.38 2.56
C ASP A 52 15.19 12.78 3.96
N GLU A 53 14.40 13.47 4.79
CA GLU A 53 14.01 13.01 6.13
C GLU A 53 13.03 11.84 6.06
N ILE A 54 12.07 11.90 5.13
CA ILE A 54 11.13 10.80 4.85
C ILE A 54 11.90 9.58 4.37
N MET A 55 12.84 9.75 3.45
CA MET A 55 13.68 8.67 2.95
C MET A 55 14.47 8.00 4.08
N ALA A 56 15.08 8.79 4.96
CA ALA A 56 15.81 8.27 6.12
C ALA A 56 14.88 7.53 7.11
N ALA A 57 13.70 8.08 7.39
CA ALA A 57 12.72 7.47 8.29
C ALA A 57 12.19 6.13 7.73
N VAL A 58 11.84 6.09 6.44
CA VAL A 58 11.39 4.86 5.77
C VAL A 58 12.51 3.82 5.72
N ALA A 59 13.75 4.22 5.40
CA ALA A 59 14.90 3.32 5.39
C ALA A 59 15.23 2.76 6.79
N GLY A 60 14.93 3.49 7.85
CA GLY A 60 15.10 3.03 9.23
C GLY A 60 14.04 2.05 9.71
N HIS A 61 12.84 2.07 9.11
CA HIS A 61 11.69 1.25 9.53
C HIS A 61 11.35 0.11 8.58
N MET A 62 11.79 0.18 7.31
CA MET A 62 11.41 -0.78 6.28
C MET A 62 12.67 -1.41 5.67
N THR A 63 12.71 -2.75 5.62
CA THR A 63 13.78 -3.48 4.94
C THR A 63 13.70 -3.24 3.42
N PRO A 64 14.80 -3.36 2.67
CA PRO A 64 14.78 -3.22 1.22
C PRO A 64 13.84 -4.24 0.53
N VAL A 65 13.67 -5.44 1.09
CA VAL A 65 12.70 -6.43 0.59
C VAL A 65 11.27 -5.94 0.75
N THR A 66 10.91 -5.51 1.95
CA THR A 66 9.54 -5.04 2.24
C THR A 66 9.24 -3.71 1.53
N GLY A 67 10.23 -2.84 1.35
CA GLY A 67 10.12 -1.63 0.54
C GLY A 67 9.82 -1.92 -0.93
N LEU A 68 10.53 -2.87 -1.53
CA LEU A 68 10.25 -3.30 -2.90
C LEU A 68 8.87 -3.92 -3.03
N ALA A 69 8.48 -4.79 -2.10
CA ALA A 69 7.14 -5.37 -2.08
C ALA A 69 6.06 -4.29 -1.95
N PHE A 70 6.29 -3.26 -1.14
CA PHE A 70 5.38 -2.13 -0.95
C PHE A 70 5.23 -1.29 -2.23
N MET A 71 6.33 -1.01 -2.93
CA MET A 71 6.28 -0.31 -4.22
C MET A 71 5.50 -1.11 -5.27
N VAL A 72 5.79 -2.41 -5.40
CA VAL A 72 5.10 -3.30 -6.33
C VAL A 72 3.62 -3.39 -5.99
N PHE A 73 3.26 -3.52 -4.71
CA PHE A 73 1.87 -3.52 -4.28
C PHE A 73 1.19 -2.19 -4.64
N THR A 74 1.82 -1.06 -4.32
CA THR A 74 1.27 0.28 -4.59
C THR A 74 1.04 0.51 -6.08
N LEU A 75 1.87 -0.06 -6.96
CA LEU A 75 1.68 0.04 -8.42
C LEU A 75 0.49 -0.78 -8.92
N ILE A 76 0.21 -1.94 -8.32
CA ILE A 76 -0.74 -2.94 -8.87
C ILE A 76 -2.13 -2.90 -8.22
N TYR A 77 -2.22 -2.63 -6.91
CA TYR A 77 -3.38 -3.03 -6.09
C TYR A 77 -4.73 -2.43 -6.51
N LEU A 78 -4.77 -1.14 -6.80
CA LEU A 78 -5.99 -0.44 -7.19
C LEU A 78 -5.65 0.78 -8.05
N PRO A 79 -6.42 1.03 -9.12
CA PRO A 79 -6.42 2.31 -9.79
C PRO A 79 -7.07 3.36 -8.87
N CYS A 80 -6.74 4.63 -9.08
CA CYS A 80 -7.25 5.71 -8.24
C CYS A 80 -8.78 5.83 -8.33
N LEU A 81 -9.38 6.50 -7.35
CA LEU A 81 -10.82 6.75 -7.28
C LEU A 81 -11.38 7.36 -8.57
N ALA A 82 -10.61 8.23 -9.24
CA ALA A 82 -11.00 8.83 -10.51
C ALA A 82 -11.25 7.77 -11.60
N THR A 83 -10.32 6.83 -11.78
CA THR A 83 -10.45 5.75 -12.75
C THR A 83 -11.61 4.82 -12.41
N LEU A 84 -11.81 4.48 -11.14
CA LEU A 84 -12.95 3.67 -10.73
C LEU A 84 -14.28 4.37 -10.99
N GLY A 85 -14.34 5.69 -10.79
CA GLY A 85 -15.49 6.51 -11.13
C GLY A 85 -15.87 6.39 -12.60
N THR A 86 -14.87 6.49 -13.49
CA THR A 86 -15.08 6.31 -14.94
C THR A 86 -15.49 4.89 -15.30
N VAL A 87 -14.80 3.86 -14.77
CA VAL A 87 -15.15 2.44 -15.02
C VAL A 87 -16.59 2.15 -14.58
N ARG A 88 -17.01 2.70 -13.43
CA ARG A 88 -18.38 2.59 -12.96
C ARG A 88 -19.36 3.27 -13.93
N ALA A 89 -19.04 4.48 -14.37
CA ALA A 89 -19.91 5.26 -15.26
C ALA A 89 -20.14 4.54 -16.60
N GLU A 90 -19.09 3.91 -17.15
CA GLU A 90 -19.16 3.18 -18.43
C GLU A 90 -19.78 1.78 -18.28
N THR A 91 -19.45 1.04 -17.22
CA THR A 91 -19.92 -0.34 -17.04
C THR A 91 -21.36 -0.39 -16.50
N GLY A 92 -21.83 0.69 -15.86
CA GLY A 92 -23.17 0.78 -15.28
C GLY A 92 -23.46 -0.21 -14.14
N SER A 93 -22.47 -1.01 -13.70
CA SER A 93 -22.66 -2.10 -12.74
C SER A 93 -21.63 -2.07 -11.60
N TRP A 94 -22.14 -1.93 -10.37
CA TRP A 94 -21.32 -1.94 -9.16
C TRP A 94 -20.68 -3.29 -8.88
N LYS A 95 -21.34 -4.38 -9.31
CA LYS A 95 -20.82 -5.75 -9.18
C LYS A 95 -19.56 -5.94 -10.01
N TRP A 96 -19.55 -5.43 -11.24
CA TRP A 96 -18.39 -5.53 -12.13
C TRP A 96 -17.21 -4.67 -11.68
N THR A 97 -17.48 -3.45 -11.21
CA THR A 97 -16.43 -2.57 -10.67
C THR A 97 -15.78 -3.19 -9.44
N GLY A 98 -16.58 -3.72 -8.51
CA GLY A 98 -16.09 -4.42 -7.33
C GLY A 98 -15.30 -5.71 -7.67
N PHE A 99 -15.73 -6.44 -8.69
CA PHE A 99 -14.99 -7.62 -9.16
C PHE A 99 -13.61 -7.27 -9.71
N MET A 100 -13.49 -6.19 -10.52
CA MET A 100 -12.20 -5.72 -11.03
C MET A 100 -11.26 -5.28 -9.90
N VAL A 101 -11.78 -4.50 -8.95
CA VAL A 101 -11.03 -4.05 -7.77
C VAL A 101 -10.52 -5.23 -6.96
N LEU A 102 -11.39 -6.20 -6.66
CA LEU A 102 -11.02 -7.38 -5.90
C LEU A 102 -9.96 -8.21 -6.64
N TYR A 103 -10.10 -8.35 -7.95
CA TYR A 103 -9.12 -9.05 -8.78
C TYR A 103 -7.74 -8.37 -8.72
N GLN A 104 -7.68 -7.04 -8.84
CA GLN A 104 -6.42 -6.29 -8.75
C GLN A 104 -5.80 -6.36 -7.36
N LEU A 105 -6.60 -6.29 -6.31
CA LEU A 105 -6.15 -6.46 -4.92
C LEU A 105 -5.53 -7.85 -4.69
N LEU A 106 -6.20 -8.91 -5.15
CA LEU A 106 -5.67 -10.27 -5.06
C LEU A 106 -4.37 -10.42 -5.87
N LEU A 107 -4.32 -9.83 -7.07
CA LEU A 107 -3.13 -9.87 -7.92
C LEU A 107 -1.96 -9.12 -7.27
N ALA A 108 -2.18 -7.92 -6.72
CA ALA A 108 -1.13 -7.20 -6.01
C ALA A 108 -0.66 -7.94 -4.76
N TYR A 109 -1.59 -8.52 -3.99
CA TYR A 109 -1.28 -9.30 -2.80
C TYR A 109 -0.40 -10.51 -3.13
N THR A 110 -0.76 -11.25 -4.18
CA THR A 110 0.01 -12.42 -4.63
C THR A 110 1.39 -12.04 -5.16
N VAL A 111 1.48 -10.99 -6.00
CA VAL A 111 2.77 -10.54 -6.55
C VAL A 111 3.68 -10.01 -5.44
N ALA A 112 3.17 -9.18 -4.53
CA ALA A 112 3.97 -8.65 -3.43
C ALA A 112 4.38 -9.76 -2.45
N GLY A 113 3.53 -10.75 -2.20
CA GLY A 113 3.90 -11.96 -1.46
C GLY A 113 5.04 -12.73 -2.12
N ILE A 114 5.02 -12.89 -3.45
CA ILE A 114 6.12 -13.51 -4.21
C ILE A 114 7.41 -12.68 -4.04
N VAL A 115 7.33 -11.35 -4.09
CA VAL A 115 8.50 -10.46 -3.90
C VAL A 115 9.10 -10.62 -2.51
N VAL A 116 8.27 -10.71 -1.46
CA VAL A 116 8.77 -10.91 -0.08
C VAL A 116 9.42 -12.28 0.07
N ILE A 117 8.78 -13.34 -0.43
CA ILE A 117 9.31 -14.70 -0.35
C ILE A 117 10.63 -14.82 -1.11
N THR A 118 10.67 -14.31 -2.35
CA THR A 118 11.89 -14.34 -3.19
C THR A 118 12.98 -13.45 -2.63
N GLY A 119 12.65 -12.26 -2.13
CA GLY A 119 13.59 -11.34 -1.50
C GLY A 119 14.22 -11.91 -0.22
N ASN A 120 13.43 -12.56 0.64
CA ASN A 120 13.95 -13.24 1.83
C ASN A 120 14.85 -14.42 1.45
N LEU A 121 14.46 -15.22 0.45
CA LEU A 121 15.29 -16.32 -0.07
C LEU A 121 16.63 -15.83 -0.66
N VAL A 122 16.64 -14.71 -1.37
CA VAL A 122 17.86 -14.14 -1.98
C VAL A 122 18.77 -13.49 -0.94
N MET A 123 18.19 -12.82 0.08
CA MET A 123 18.97 -12.23 1.17
C MET A 123 19.37 -13.22 2.27
N GLY A 124 18.91 -14.49 2.17
CA GLY A 124 19.31 -15.56 3.08
C GLY A 124 18.78 -15.40 4.50
N VAL A 125 17.60 -14.77 4.65
CA VAL A 125 16.92 -14.56 5.94
C VAL A 125 15.82 -15.59 6.13
#